data_AF-A0A919GYR9-F1
#
_entry.id   AF-A0A919GYR9-F1
#
_cell.length_a   1.000
_cell.length_b   1.000
_cell.length_c   1.000
_cell.angle_alpha   90.00
_cell.angle_beta   90.00
_cell.angle_gamma   90.00
#
_symmetry.space_group_name_H-M   'P 1'
#
loop_
_entity.id
_entity.type
_entity.pdbx_description
1 polymer ?
#
loop_
_entity_poly.entity_id
_entity_poly.type
_entity_poly.pdbx_seq_one_letter_code
_entity_poly.pdbx_strand_id
1 'polypeptide(L)'
;MARKPSGKRTGSKGKEKEKEQPKRPAKGQPKDGAEAKGKGQAEDRAEAKGKPKGQAKAEGKGQAEGKGKGQAKAKDRTETEGRATPKGQAKAEDRAEAEDRAEAKGRAEAKGRAKDRAKTGDRAEAGTKAAGQPPAAAAAAGPLPEGGLRQLLRAPAGGRLDLRRFDPRAIPSGPPDKAAALAAAGPAGERLASLQDRLYAASTAGDRRRLLLVLQGMDTSGKGGTVKHVIGAFNPSGCRVRAFKAPTTEEQEHPFLWRVTQALPRPGEIGIFDRSHYEDVLIARVRELVPRSVLGRRYAQINRFEQALADDGVTVVKVFLHISYEEQRKRLLERLDNPDKHWKFSPADIDDRALWPDYRHAYELALERCSTEAAPWYVVPADRKWYRNWAIAQLLLEHLEDLAPRYPEADFDVEECRIRLLST
;
A
#
# COMPACT_ATOMS: atom_id res chain seq x y z
N MET A 1 -82.48 16.93 -20.09
CA MET A 1 -82.10 16.52 -21.46
C MET A 1 -80.68 15.95 -21.34
N ALA A 2 -80.44 14.64 -21.50
CA ALA A 2 -80.27 13.91 -22.76
C ALA A 2 -79.08 14.46 -23.59
N ARG A 3 -78.06 13.68 -24.01
CA ARG A 3 -78.01 12.22 -24.28
C ARG A 3 -76.69 11.52 -23.84
N LYS A 4 -76.78 10.22 -23.56
CA LYS A 4 -75.75 9.17 -23.88
C LYS A 4 -76.37 8.25 -24.96
N PRO A 5 -75.59 7.60 -25.85
CA PRO A 5 -75.02 6.25 -25.60
C PRO A 5 -73.53 6.16 -26.04
N SER A 6 -72.69 5.16 -25.77
CA SER A 6 -72.76 3.77 -25.25
C SER A 6 -72.66 2.61 -26.26
N GLY A 7 -71.58 1.82 -26.12
CA GLY A 7 -71.43 0.42 -26.53
C GLY A 7 -70.35 -0.22 -25.61
N LYS A 8 -70.55 -1.31 -24.86
CA LYS A 8 -71.07 -2.68 -25.14
C LYS A 8 -70.08 -3.55 -25.96
N ARG A 9 -69.78 -4.81 -25.59
CA ARG A 9 -69.96 -5.58 -24.32
C ARG A 9 -69.20 -6.94 -24.42
N THR A 10 -69.26 -7.78 -23.35
CA THR A 10 -68.82 -9.21 -23.24
C THR A 10 -67.31 -9.44 -23.02
N GLY A 11 -66.80 -10.36 -22.17
CA GLY A 11 -67.39 -11.18 -21.08
C GLY A 11 -67.96 -12.57 -21.48
N SER A 12 -67.80 -13.68 -20.74
CA SER A 12 -67.02 -13.98 -19.52
C SER A 12 -67.08 -15.51 -19.22
N LYS A 13 -66.01 -16.11 -18.65
CA LYS A 13 -65.89 -17.54 -18.18
C LYS A 13 -65.91 -18.60 -19.32
N GLY A 14 -65.35 -19.81 -19.17
CA GLY A 14 -64.50 -20.40 -18.12
C GLY A 14 -64.55 -21.96 -18.12
N LYS A 15 -63.70 -22.64 -17.31
CA LYS A 15 -63.64 -24.12 -17.07
C LYS A 15 -63.18 -25.02 -18.25
N GLU A 16 -62.58 -26.22 -18.10
CA GLU A 16 -61.83 -26.90 -17.00
C GLU A 16 -61.17 -28.23 -17.52
N LYS A 17 -60.37 -28.93 -16.69
CA LYS A 17 -59.95 -30.37 -16.77
C LYS A 17 -58.89 -30.78 -17.83
N GLU A 18 -57.77 -31.42 -17.43
CA GLU A 18 -57.44 -32.89 -17.39
C GLU A 18 -57.25 -33.54 -18.79
N LYS A 19 -56.34 -34.48 -19.07
CA LYS A 19 -55.47 -35.44 -18.31
C LYS A 19 -54.33 -35.92 -19.27
N GLU A 20 -53.24 -36.66 -18.98
CA GLU A 20 -52.66 -37.28 -17.77
C GLU A 20 -51.11 -37.49 -17.93
N GLN A 21 -50.60 -38.73 -17.95
CA GLN A 21 -49.23 -39.22 -18.21
C GLN A 21 -49.31 -40.58 -18.95
N PRO A 22 -48.20 -41.21 -19.36
CA PRO A 22 -47.77 -42.40 -18.60
C PRO A 22 -46.23 -42.51 -18.36
N LYS A 23 -45.76 -43.68 -17.89
CA LYS A 23 -44.55 -43.86 -17.06
C LYS A 23 -43.39 -44.61 -17.75
N ARG A 24 -42.22 -44.56 -17.08
CA ARG A 24 -40.97 -45.35 -17.27
C ARG A 24 -41.18 -46.88 -17.31
N PRO A 25 -40.17 -47.63 -17.79
CA PRO A 25 -39.48 -48.60 -16.92
C PRO A 25 -37.96 -48.33 -16.74
N ALA A 26 -37.22 -49.25 -16.11
CA ALA A 26 -35.82 -49.09 -15.68
C ALA A 26 -35.01 -50.42 -15.75
N LYS A 27 -33.77 -50.41 -15.22
CA LYS A 27 -32.65 -51.39 -15.29
C LYS A 27 -31.66 -51.08 -16.44
N GLY A 28 -30.34 -51.28 -16.28
CA GLY A 28 -29.58 -51.75 -15.10
C GLY A 28 -28.06 -51.63 -15.29
N GLN A 29 -27.26 -52.05 -14.30
CA GLN A 29 -25.81 -52.24 -14.43
C GLN A 29 -25.48 -53.57 -15.11
N PRO A 30 -24.25 -53.71 -15.64
CA PRO A 30 -23.35 -54.73 -15.09
C PRO A 30 -22.01 -54.16 -14.57
N LYS A 31 -21.13 -55.04 -14.09
CA LYS A 31 -19.75 -54.77 -13.63
C LYS A 31 -18.72 -55.34 -14.63
N ASP A 32 -17.44 -55.25 -14.24
CA ASP A 32 -16.28 -55.98 -14.76
C ASP A 32 -15.78 -55.49 -16.14
N GLY A 33 -14.48 -55.55 -16.49
CA GLY A 33 -13.29 -56.00 -15.76
C GLY A 33 -12.01 -55.85 -16.60
N ALA A 34 -10.85 -56.28 -16.06
CA ALA A 34 -9.47 -56.17 -16.60
C ALA A 34 -8.89 -54.73 -16.67
N GLU A 35 -7.62 -54.42 -16.33
CA GLU A 35 -6.30 -55.09 -16.37
C GLU A 35 -5.57 -55.12 -17.73
N ALA A 36 -4.73 -54.09 -17.95
CA ALA A 36 -3.38 -54.19 -18.53
C ALA A 36 -2.58 -52.99 -17.97
N LYS A 37 -1.45 -53.06 -17.24
CA LYS A 37 -0.21 -53.88 -17.29
C LYS A 37 0.69 -53.59 -18.50
N GLY A 38 1.82 -52.95 -18.22
CA GLY A 38 2.81 -52.38 -19.16
C GLY A 38 3.52 -51.22 -18.45
N LYS A 39 4.44 -51.41 -17.49
CA LYS A 39 5.74 -52.14 -17.51
C LYS A 39 6.73 -51.55 -18.53
N GLY A 40 7.95 -51.28 -18.06
CA GLY A 40 8.99 -50.46 -18.69
C GLY A 40 9.26 -49.24 -17.79
N GLN A 41 10.19 -49.27 -16.82
CA GLN A 41 11.67 -49.33 -16.96
C GLN A 41 12.23 -48.18 -17.80
N ALA A 42 13.35 -47.55 -17.46
CA ALA A 42 14.10 -47.45 -16.19
C ALA A 42 15.09 -46.28 -16.34
N GLU A 43 15.80 -45.96 -15.26
CA GLU A 43 17.19 -45.47 -15.23
C GLU A 43 17.82 -44.93 -16.54
N ASP A 44 18.34 -43.70 -16.48
CA ASP A 44 19.80 -43.57 -16.45
C ASP A 44 20.28 -42.37 -15.61
N ARG A 45 21.52 -42.42 -15.14
CA ARG A 45 22.17 -41.46 -14.25
C ARG A 45 23.57 -41.14 -14.78
N ALA A 46 23.71 -39.99 -15.46
CA ALA A 46 24.99 -39.54 -16.01
C ALA A 46 25.49 -38.23 -15.36
N GLU A 47 26.42 -38.35 -14.40
CA GLU A 47 27.33 -37.23 -14.06
C GLU A 47 28.37 -37.09 -15.18
N ALA A 48 28.61 -35.86 -15.67
CA ALA A 48 29.68 -35.58 -16.63
C ALA A 48 30.58 -34.43 -16.14
N LYS A 49 31.69 -34.78 -15.47
CA LYS A 49 32.77 -33.84 -15.14
C LYS A 49 33.68 -33.69 -16.37
N GLY A 50 33.97 -32.46 -16.80
CA GLY A 50 34.84 -32.22 -17.95
C GLY A 50 35.41 -30.80 -18.06
N LYS A 51 36.62 -30.59 -17.52
CA LYS A 51 37.53 -29.50 -17.94
C LYS A 51 38.71 -30.11 -18.69
N PRO A 52 39.24 -29.42 -19.71
CA PRO A 52 40.70 -29.26 -19.79
C PRO A 52 41.16 -27.79 -19.77
N LYS A 53 42.48 -27.58 -19.86
CA LYS A 53 43.17 -26.28 -19.91
C LYS A 53 43.76 -26.00 -21.31
N GLY A 54 44.13 -24.74 -21.56
CA GLY A 54 44.94 -24.26 -22.71
C GLY A 54 44.53 -22.83 -23.06
N GLN A 55 45.21 -21.73 -22.69
CA GLN A 55 46.63 -21.32 -22.81
C GLN A 55 47.15 -21.24 -24.25
N ALA A 56 47.27 -20.00 -24.76
CA ALA A 56 48.21 -19.56 -25.79
C ALA A 56 48.49 -18.05 -25.61
N LYS A 57 49.67 -17.57 -26.06
CA LYS A 57 50.10 -16.16 -26.08
C LYS A 57 50.71 -15.81 -27.44
N ALA A 58 50.43 -14.60 -27.95
CA ALA A 58 51.27 -13.72 -28.78
C ALA A 58 50.54 -12.36 -28.89
N GLU A 59 51.09 -11.15 -28.79
CA GLU A 59 52.42 -10.53 -28.99
C GLU A 59 52.84 -10.21 -30.44
N GLY A 60 53.17 -8.92 -30.66
CA GLY A 60 53.72 -8.33 -31.89
C GLY A 60 52.69 -7.67 -32.83
N LYS A 61 52.97 -6.61 -33.60
CA LYS A 61 53.76 -5.35 -33.49
C LYS A 61 53.83 -4.73 -34.91
N GLY A 62 53.80 -3.39 -35.03
CA GLY A 62 53.96 -2.63 -36.30
C GLY A 62 52.66 -1.89 -36.69
N GLN A 63 52.58 -0.57 -36.98
CA GLN A 63 53.44 0.40 -37.70
C GLN A 63 53.40 0.26 -39.24
N ALA A 64 53.25 1.32 -40.05
CA ALA A 64 53.05 2.76 -39.73
C ALA A 64 52.52 3.61 -40.93
N GLU A 65 52.17 4.87 -40.63
CA GLU A 65 52.04 6.06 -41.51
C GLU A 65 50.94 6.12 -42.62
N GLY A 66 50.38 7.30 -42.92
CA GLY A 66 50.47 8.59 -42.19
C GLY A 66 50.12 9.87 -43.01
N LYS A 67 50.17 11.03 -42.32
CA LYS A 67 50.07 12.44 -42.81
C LYS A 67 48.68 12.85 -43.33
N GLY A 68 48.14 14.05 -43.07
CA GLY A 68 48.54 15.24 -42.26
C GLY A 68 47.37 16.26 -42.25
N LYS A 69 47.47 17.55 -41.91
CA LYS A 69 48.54 18.39 -41.30
C LYS A 69 47.91 19.76 -40.87
N GLY A 70 48.41 20.41 -39.82
CA GLY A 70 47.98 21.75 -39.34
C GLY A 70 47.38 21.69 -37.92
N GLN A 71 47.82 22.40 -36.86
CA GLN A 71 48.36 23.78 -36.68
C GLN A 71 47.33 24.88 -37.01
N ALA A 72 47.08 25.90 -36.17
CA ALA A 72 47.51 26.21 -34.78
C ALA A 72 46.47 27.19 -34.15
N LYS A 73 46.60 27.81 -32.96
CA LYS A 73 47.70 27.96 -31.96
C LYS A 73 47.10 28.28 -30.57
N ALA A 74 47.83 27.99 -29.48
CA ALA A 74 47.38 28.29 -28.11
C ALA A 74 47.57 29.77 -27.71
N LYS A 75 46.76 30.24 -26.74
CA LYS A 75 47.09 31.37 -25.85
C LYS A 75 46.47 31.15 -24.47
N ASP A 76 47.25 31.44 -23.44
CA ASP A 76 46.90 31.33 -22.03
C ASP A 76 46.28 32.65 -21.52
N ARG A 77 45.40 32.55 -20.51
CA ARG A 77 44.98 33.65 -19.63
C ARG A 77 44.28 33.14 -18.38
N THR A 78 44.91 33.37 -17.24
CA THR A 78 44.34 33.21 -15.90
C THR A 78 43.38 34.36 -15.56
N GLU A 79 42.25 34.04 -14.92
CA GLU A 79 41.46 35.00 -14.14
C GLU A 79 40.84 34.29 -12.93
N THR A 80 40.67 34.99 -11.81
CA THR A 80 40.44 34.38 -10.48
C THR A 80 39.27 35.00 -9.72
N GLU A 81 38.15 34.28 -9.68
CA GLU A 81 37.03 34.48 -8.75
C GLU A 81 36.50 33.09 -8.33
N GLY A 82 35.83 32.85 -7.20
CA GLY A 82 35.47 33.74 -6.09
C GLY A 82 34.64 32.92 -5.09
N ARG A 83 35.25 32.39 -4.02
CA ARG A 83 34.66 31.32 -3.19
C ARG A 83 33.58 31.82 -2.21
N ALA A 84 32.36 32.03 -2.70
CA ALA A 84 31.19 32.31 -1.86
C ALA A 84 30.65 31.03 -1.18
N THR A 85 30.47 31.05 0.14
CA THR A 85 29.85 29.96 0.92
C THR A 85 28.37 30.26 1.23
N PRO A 86 27.42 29.34 0.92
CA PRO A 86 26.00 29.59 1.15
C PRO A 86 25.59 29.38 2.62
N LYS A 87 25.85 30.39 3.47
CA LYS A 87 25.16 30.52 4.77
C LYS A 87 23.68 30.84 4.55
N GLY A 88 22.85 29.81 4.32
CA GLY A 88 21.41 29.98 4.10
C GLY A 88 20.51 28.81 4.48
N GLN A 89 20.99 27.56 4.41
CA GLN A 89 20.12 26.39 4.60
C GLN A 89 19.68 26.19 6.07
N ALA A 90 20.59 26.40 7.03
CA ALA A 90 20.37 26.20 8.47
C ALA A 90 19.50 27.28 9.17
N LYS A 91 18.48 27.81 8.50
CA LYS A 91 17.43 28.69 9.07
C LYS A 91 16.02 28.45 8.52
N ALA A 92 15.86 27.60 7.50
CA ALA A 92 14.55 27.19 7.00
C ALA A 92 13.98 26.01 7.81
N GLU A 93 14.85 25.09 8.23
CA GLU A 93 14.48 23.85 8.94
C GLU A 93 13.89 24.18 10.33
N ASP A 94 14.58 25.00 11.13
CA ASP A 94 14.13 25.54 12.44
C ASP A 94 12.69 26.09 12.44
N ARG A 95 12.24 26.66 11.30
CA ARG A 95 10.96 27.36 11.23
C ARG A 95 9.79 26.44 10.82
N ALA A 96 10.06 25.41 10.03
CA ALA A 96 9.08 24.36 9.75
C ALA A 96 8.84 23.47 10.99
N GLU A 97 9.85 23.31 11.86
CA GLU A 97 9.69 22.63 13.15
C GLU A 97 8.79 23.37 14.15
N ALA A 98 8.60 24.69 14.00
CA ALA A 98 7.89 25.50 14.99
C ALA A 98 6.39 25.16 15.10
N GLU A 99 5.72 24.88 13.98
CA GLU A 99 4.29 24.47 13.96
C GLU A 99 4.12 23.00 14.41
N ASP A 100 4.96 22.09 13.91
CA ASP A 100 4.98 20.68 14.35
C ASP A 100 5.30 20.56 15.87
N ARG A 101 6.17 21.43 16.43
CA ARG A 101 6.42 21.51 17.88
C ARG A 101 5.20 21.97 18.68
N ALA A 102 4.30 22.77 18.10
CA ALA A 102 3.09 23.21 18.80
C ALA A 102 2.10 22.05 18.99
N GLU A 103 1.85 21.25 17.93
CA GLU A 103 1.03 20.03 18.05
C GLU A 103 1.68 19.00 19.00
N ALA A 104 3.02 18.85 18.97
CA ALA A 104 3.74 17.95 19.89
C ALA A 104 3.69 18.42 21.35
N LYS A 105 3.89 19.72 21.63
CA LYS A 105 3.81 20.28 23.00
C LYS A 105 2.41 20.11 23.60
N GLY A 106 1.35 20.41 22.85
CA GLY A 106 -0.03 20.21 23.33
C GLY A 106 -0.29 18.77 23.79
N ARG A 107 0.30 17.78 23.09
CA ARG A 107 0.20 16.35 23.44
C ARG A 107 1.04 15.98 24.68
N ALA A 108 2.14 16.69 24.95
CA ALA A 108 2.98 16.50 26.13
C ALA A 108 2.40 17.19 27.39
N GLU A 109 1.95 18.43 27.26
CA GLU A 109 1.37 19.22 28.35
C GLU A 109 0.03 18.62 28.85
N ALA A 110 -0.75 18.02 27.94
CA ALA A 110 -1.91 17.20 28.32
C ALA A 110 -1.53 15.95 29.14
N LYS A 111 -0.43 15.26 28.79
CA LYS A 111 0.08 14.12 29.58
C LYS A 111 0.68 14.55 30.92
N GLY A 112 1.24 15.75 31.02
CA GLY A 112 1.71 16.35 32.29
C GLY A 112 0.57 16.67 33.24
N ARG A 113 -0.40 17.49 32.82
CA ARG A 113 -1.57 17.88 33.65
C ARG A 113 -2.41 16.71 34.15
N ALA A 114 -2.45 15.59 33.43
CA ALA A 114 -3.10 14.36 33.88
C ALA A 114 -2.35 13.64 35.02
N LYS A 115 -1.02 13.84 35.12
CA LYS A 115 -0.14 13.20 36.12
C LYS A 115 -0.01 14.04 37.39
N ASP A 116 0.08 15.36 37.25
CA ASP A 116 0.28 16.28 38.37
C ASP A 116 -0.96 16.42 39.27
N ARG A 117 -2.17 16.15 38.75
CA ARG A 117 -3.41 16.09 39.53
C ARG A 117 -3.58 14.83 40.40
N ALA A 118 -2.60 13.91 40.39
CA ALA A 118 -2.64 12.67 41.17
C ALA A 118 -1.64 12.63 42.35
N LYS A 119 -1.07 13.79 42.76
CA LYS A 119 0.00 13.84 43.78
C LYS A 119 -0.10 14.98 44.81
N THR A 120 -1.31 15.31 45.27
CA THR A 120 -1.53 16.03 46.53
C THR A 120 -2.72 15.43 47.29
N GLY A 121 -2.50 15.04 48.55
CA GLY A 121 -3.50 14.38 49.39
C GLY A 121 -2.88 13.41 50.39
N ASP A 122 -2.35 13.93 51.49
CA ASP A 122 -2.10 13.13 52.70
C ASP A 122 -3.35 13.18 53.62
N ARG A 123 -3.37 12.32 54.64
CA ARG A 123 -4.54 11.86 55.41
C ARG A 123 -5.30 12.93 56.19
N ALA A 124 -6.64 12.77 56.25
CA ALA A 124 -7.37 12.69 57.51
C ALA A 124 -8.81 12.12 57.36
N GLU A 125 -9.10 11.08 58.16
CA GLU A 125 -10.41 10.67 58.72
C GLU A 125 -11.63 10.38 57.82
N ALA A 126 -12.74 9.97 58.46
CA ALA A 126 -13.75 9.08 57.88
C ALA A 126 -15.13 9.72 57.66
N GLY A 127 -15.84 9.26 56.63
CA GLY A 127 -17.23 9.65 56.36
C GLY A 127 -17.92 8.74 55.32
N THR A 128 -18.97 8.04 55.73
CA THR A 128 -19.69 7.08 54.88
C THR A 128 -20.74 7.76 54.00
N LYS A 129 -20.62 7.67 52.65
CA LYS A 129 -21.76 7.45 51.73
C LYS A 129 -21.40 7.34 50.23
N ALA A 130 -22.30 6.65 49.52
CA ALA A 130 -22.60 6.71 48.08
C ALA A 130 -21.51 6.35 47.07
N ALA A 131 -21.76 5.31 46.26
CA ALA A 131 -20.95 4.99 45.09
C ALA A 131 -21.25 5.96 43.93
N GLY A 132 -20.24 6.70 43.48
CA GLY A 132 -20.28 7.45 42.22
C GLY A 132 -19.79 6.59 41.06
N GLN A 133 -20.48 6.64 39.91
CA GLN A 133 -20.02 5.97 38.69
C GLN A 133 -18.73 6.63 38.15
N PRO A 134 -17.81 5.85 37.54
CA PRO A 134 -16.70 6.44 36.79
C PRO A 134 -17.23 7.25 35.59
N PRO A 135 -16.52 8.33 35.18
CA PRO A 135 -16.99 9.21 34.12
C PRO A 135 -17.11 8.48 32.77
N ALA A 136 -18.06 8.95 31.95
CA ALA A 136 -18.42 8.32 30.69
C ALA A 136 -17.24 8.15 29.72
N ALA A 137 -17.28 7.05 28.95
CA ALA A 137 -16.21 6.67 28.04
C ALA A 137 -15.89 7.75 26.99
N ALA A 138 -14.62 7.83 26.60
CA ALA A 138 -14.23 8.60 25.42
C ALA A 138 -15.03 8.10 24.19
N ALA A 139 -15.54 9.03 23.39
CA ALA A 139 -16.26 8.71 22.16
C ALA A 139 -15.31 8.03 21.16
N ALA A 140 -15.32 6.69 21.18
CA ALA A 140 -14.56 5.87 20.24
C ALA A 140 -15.03 6.14 18.80
N ALA A 141 -14.19 5.77 17.83
CA ALA A 141 -14.63 5.66 16.44
C ALA A 141 -15.88 4.76 16.37
N GLY A 142 -16.85 5.12 15.52
CA GLY A 142 -18.08 4.33 15.37
C GLY A 142 -17.78 2.88 15.00
N PRO A 143 -18.66 1.93 15.38
CA PRO A 143 -18.41 0.50 15.20
C PRO A 143 -18.05 0.18 13.74
N LEU A 144 -16.99 -0.60 13.57
CA LEU A 144 -16.63 -1.16 12.27
C LEU A 144 -17.75 -2.13 11.82
N PRO A 145 -18.00 -2.27 10.51
CA PRO A 145 -18.99 -3.20 10.01
C PRO A 145 -18.55 -4.64 10.25
N GLU A 146 -19.50 -5.57 10.14
CA GLU A 146 -19.21 -6.99 9.97
C GLU A 146 -18.28 -7.17 8.74
N GLY A 147 -17.16 -7.88 8.91
CA GLY A 147 -16.09 -8.00 7.90
C GLY A 147 -15.00 -6.91 7.95
N GLY A 148 -15.14 -5.90 8.81
CA GLY A 148 -14.12 -4.87 9.03
C GLY A 148 -13.95 -3.87 7.88
N LEU A 149 -13.00 -2.95 8.04
CA LEU A 149 -12.70 -1.95 7.02
C LEU A 149 -12.05 -2.58 5.78
N ARG A 150 -11.37 -3.73 5.94
CA ARG A 150 -10.90 -4.56 4.83
C ARG A 150 -12.03 -4.97 3.90
N GLN A 151 -13.14 -5.53 4.39
CA GLN A 151 -14.26 -5.88 3.51
C GLN A 151 -14.94 -4.63 2.91
N LEU A 152 -15.14 -3.58 3.71
CA LEU A 152 -15.88 -2.38 3.28
C LEU A 152 -15.21 -1.57 2.16
N LEU A 153 -13.88 -1.39 2.21
CA LEU A 153 -13.15 -0.55 1.25
C LEU A 153 -12.57 -1.34 0.07
N ARG A 154 -12.81 -2.65 -0.02
CA ARG A 154 -12.22 -3.50 -1.06
C ARG A 154 -12.74 -3.12 -2.44
N ALA A 155 -11.83 -2.97 -3.39
CA ALA A 155 -12.18 -2.74 -4.79
C ALA A 155 -12.88 -3.99 -5.36
N PRO A 156 -14.08 -3.86 -5.97
CA PRO A 156 -14.85 -4.99 -6.48
C PRO A 156 -14.03 -5.91 -7.39
N ALA A 157 -13.97 -7.20 -7.04
CA ALA A 157 -13.33 -8.22 -7.85
C ALA A 157 -14.21 -8.57 -9.06
N GLY A 158 -13.62 -8.66 -10.26
CA GLY A 158 -14.29 -9.23 -11.45
C GLY A 158 -15.46 -8.42 -11.98
N GLY A 159 -15.25 -7.17 -12.40
CA GLY A 159 -16.29 -6.35 -13.05
C GLY A 159 -15.72 -5.16 -13.81
N ARG A 160 -16.59 -4.27 -14.28
CA ARG A 160 -16.18 -2.90 -14.67
C ARG A 160 -16.23 -1.98 -13.46
N LEU A 161 -15.17 -1.22 -13.23
CA LEU A 161 -15.10 -0.22 -12.18
C LEU A 161 -15.41 1.17 -12.73
N ASP A 162 -16.20 1.95 -11.99
CA ASP A 162 -16.46 3.35 -12.27
C ASP A 162 -16.12 4.15 -11.02
N LEU A 163 -14.96 4.82 -11.03
CA LEU A 163 -14.48 5.54 -9.84
C LEU A 163 -15.41 6.71 -9.47
N ARG A 164 -16.22 7.22 -10.41
CA ARG A 164 -17.19 8.30 -10.14
C ARG A 164 -18.32 7.88 -9.20
N ARG A 165 -18.46 6.58 -8.90
CA ARG A 165 -19.44 6.02 -7.95
C ARG A 165 -18.94 6.00 -6.50
N PHE A 166 -17.66 6.26 -6.26
CA PHE A 166 -17.06 6.31 -4.93
C PHE A 166 -16.89 7.79 -4.55
N ASP A 167 -17.57 8.27 -3.50
CA ASP A 167 -17.40 9.65 -3.04
C ASP A 167 -16.01 9.84 -2.38
N PRO A 168 -15.13 10.70 -2.92
CA PRO A 168 -13.81 10.99 -2.32
C PRO A 168 -13.86 11.61 -0.92
N ARG A 169 -15.03 12.13 -0.52
CA ARG A 169 -15.29 12.82 0.76
C ARG A 169 -16.06 11.95 1.76
N ALA A 170 -16.42 10.72 1.40
CA ALA A 170 -17.20 9.84 2.25
C ALA A 170 -16.42 9.41 3.51
N ILE A 171 -17.18 8.96 4.50
CA ILE A 171 -16.70 8.26 5.70
C ILE A 171 -17.51 6.95 5.76
N PRO A 172 -17.17 5.90 4.99
CA PRO A 172 -17.96 4.67 4.93
C PRO A 172 -18.14 3.97 6.29
N SER A 173 -17.17 4.10 7.19
CA SER A 173 -17.24 3.65 8.60
C SER A 173 -16.18 4.38 9.43
N GLY A 174 -16.31 4.38 10.76
CA GLY A 174 -15.27 4.85 11.68
C GLY A 174 -15.54 6.22 12.33
N PRO A 175 -14.52 7.06 12.55
CA PRO A 175 -14.69 8.35 13.22
C PRO A 175 -15.44 9.35 12.32
N PRO A 176 -16.51 10.01 12.80
CA PRO A 176 -17.31 10.93 11.99
C PRO A 176 -16.59 12.26 11.67
N ASP A 177 -15.56 12.62 12.42
CA ASP A 177 -14.86 13.90 12.31
C ASP A 177 -13.36 13.83 12.66
N LYS A 178 -12.65 14.97 12.50
CA LYS A 178 -11.21 15.11 12.78
C LYS A 178 -10.86 14.84 14.25
N ALA A 179 -11.68 15.25 15.21
CA ALA A 179 -11.40 15.10 16.63
C ALA A 179 -11.53 13.63 17.06
N ALA A 180 -12.60 12.95 16.63
CA ALA A 180 -12.77 11.51 16.83
C ALA A 180 -11.62 10.70 16.19
N ALA A 181 -11.18 11.09 14.99
CA ALA A 181 -10.06 10.44 14.31
C ALA A 181 -8.72 10.66 15.04
N LEU A 182 -8.47 11.85 15.57
CA LEU A 182 -7.28 12.15 16.38
C LEU A 182 -7.28 11.40 17.73
N ALA A 183 -8.45 11.22 18.35
CA ALA A 183 -8.60 10.42 19.57
C ALA A 183 -8.29 8.94 19.30
N ALA A 184 -8.85 8.37 18.22
CA ALA A 184 -8.63 6.98 17.81
C ALA A 184 -7.17 6.67 17.41
N ALA A 185 -6.45 7.66 16.86
CA ALA A 185 -5.08 7.48 16.35
C ALA A 185 -4.04 7.09 17.43
N GLY A 186 -4.28 7.43 18.71
CA GLY A 186 -3.40 7.04 19.81
C GLY A 186 -3.37 5.52 20.04
N PRO A 187 -4.48 4.92 20.52
CA PRO A 187 -4.55 3.48 20.78
C PRO A 187 -4.29 2.61 19.54
N ALA A 188 -4.74 3.04 18.35
CA ALA A 188 -4.44 2.34 17.10
C ALA A 188 -2.94 2.33 16.79
N GLY A 189 -2.24 3.44 17.01
CA GLY A 189 -0.78 3.54 16.83
C GLY A 189 0.00 2.67 17.82
N GLU A 190 -0.41 2.64 19.08
CA GLU A 190 0.23 1.79 20.12
C GLU A 190 0.04 0.29 19.83
N ARG A 191 -1.12 -0.12 19.29
CA ARG A 191 -1.39 -1.50 18.86
C ARG A 191 -0.63 -1.87 17.58
N LEU A 192 -0.55 -0.96 16.60
CA LEU A 192 0.26 -1.09 15.39
C LEU A 192 1.76 -1.27 15.72
N ALA A 193 2.31 -0.46 16.63
CA ALA A 193 3.69 -0.59 17.09
C ALA A 193 3.98 -1.99 17.65
N SER A 194 3.17 -2.46 18.61
CA SER A 194 3.39 -3.77 19.25
C SER A 194 3.26 -4.94 18.27
N LEU A 195 2.41 -4.84 17.24
CA LEU A 195 2.32 -5.88 16.20
C LEU A 195 3.51 -5.84 15.23
N GLN A 196 4.03 -4.66 14.89
CA GLN A 196 5.23 -4.52 14.07
C GLN A 196 6.49 -4.99 14.83
N ASP A 197 6.63 -4.68 16.12
CA ASP A 197 7.75 -5.17 16.93
C ASP A 197 7.74 -6.70 17.06
N ARG A 198 6.56 -7.33 17.20
CA ARG A 198 6.42 -8.80 17.14
C ARG A 198 6.76 -9.37 15.77
N LEU A 199 6.33 -8.71 14.69
CA LEU A 199 6.63 -9.15 13.32
C LEU A 199 8.14 -9.13 13.07
N TYR A 200 8.82 -8.08 13.53
CA TYR A 200 10.28 -7.97 13.47
C TYR A 200 10.98 -9.02 14.36
N ALA A 201 10.52 -9.22 15.59
CA ALA A 201 11.11 -10.22 16.50
C ALA A 201 10.90 -11.66 16.01
N ALA A 202 9.75 -11.98 15.41
CA ALA A 202 9.50 -13.29 14.82
C ALA A 202 10.53 -13.63 13.71
N SER A 203 10.97 -12.63 12.94
CA SER A 203 11.93 -12.87 11.85
C SER A 203 13.34 -13.18 12.33
N THR A 204 13.73 -12.81 13.57
CA THR A 204 15.01 -13.23 14.14
C THR A 204 15.04 -14.72 14.49
N ALA A 205 13.86 -15.34 14.65
CA ALA A 205 13.69 -16.79 14.76
C ALA A 205 13.33 -17.47 13.40
N GLY A 206 13.49 -16.76 12.28
CA GLY A 206 13.33 -17.31 10.93
C GLY A 206 11.94 -17.17 10.31
N ASP A 207 10.99 -16.48 10.94
CA ASP A 207 9.69 -16.17 10.31
C ASP A 207 9.90 -15.29 9.06
N ARG A 208 9.50 -15.80 7.89
CA ARG A 208 9.64 -15.10 6.59
C ARG A 208 8.61 -14.00 6.36
N ARG A 209 7.56 -13.94 7.19
CA ARG A 209 6.38 -13.09 6.97
C ARG A 209 6.73 -11.61 7.08
N ARG A 210 6.06 -10.81 6.26
CA ARG A 210 6.28 -9.35 6.12
C ARG A 210 5.10 -8.69 5.43
N LEU A 211 4.95 -7.38 5.57
CA LEU A 211 3.82 -6.62 4.99
C LEU A 211 4.33 -5.63 3.94
N LEU A 212 3.62 -5.49 2.82
CA LEU A 212 3.91 -4.50 1.79
C LEU A 212 2.70 -3.59 1.54
N LEU A 213 2.78 -2.35 2.02
CA LEU A 213 1.82 -1.29 1.72
C LEU A 213 2.18 -0.61 0.39
N VAL A 214 1.30 -0.69 -0.61
CA VAL A 214 1.42 0.03 -1.88
C VAL A 214 0.48 1.23 -1.86
N LEU A 215 1.03 2.45 -1.86
CA LEU A 215 0.26 3.69 -1.93
C LEU A 215 0.24 4.23 -3.36
N GLN A 216 -0.97 4.33 -3.92
CA GLN A 216 -1.21 4.84 -5.26
C GLN A 216 -2.31 5.90 -5.30
N GLY A 217 -2.36 6.68 -6.37
CA GLY A 217 -3.35 7.74 -6.57
C GLY A 217 -2.74 9.03 -7.15
N MET A 218 -3.62 9.87 -7.72
CA MET A 218 -3.28 11.15 -8.34
C MET A 218 -2.34 12.00 -7.47
N ASP A 219 -1.48 12.81 -8.08
CA ASP A 219 -0.65 13.69 -7.26
C ASP A 219 -1.48 14.78 -6.56
N THR A 220 -1.00 15.16 -5.38
CA THR A 220 -1.73 15.73 -4.22
C THR A 220 -2.66 14.81 -3.41
N SER A 221 -2.98 13.57 -3.84
CA SER A 221 -3.80 12.62 -3.04
C SER A 221 -3.28 12.40 -1.60
N GLY A 222 -1.96 12.51 -1.44
CA GLY A 222 -1.28 12.56 -0.16
C GLY A 222 -0.60 11.27 0.24
N LYS A 223 -0.04 10.52 -0.73
CA LYS A 223 0.84 9.36 -0.54
C LYS A 223 1.89 9.63 0.56
N GLY A 224 2.89 10.48 0.31
CA GLY A 224 3.88 10.89 1.32
C GLY A 224 3.33 11.50 2.64
N GLY A 225 2.12 12.06 2.64
CA GLY A 225 1.45 12.52 3.87
C GLY A 225 0.87 11.38 4.72
N THR A 226 0.47 10.29 4.05
CA THR A 226 0.14 9.00 4.67
C THR A 226 1.41 8.34 5.19
N VAL A 227 2.50 8.35 4.40
CA VAL A 227 3.82 7.80 4.80
C VAL A 227 4.32 8.44 6.11
N LYS A 228 4.33 9.78 6.24
CA LYS A 228 4.72 10.45 7.51
C LYS A 228 3.86 9.98 8.71
N HIS A 229 2.56 9.77 8.51
CA HIS A 229 1.65 9.41 9.58
C HIS A 229 1.74 7.93 9.99
N VAL A 230 1.80 7.03 9.01
CA VAL A 230 1.90 5.58 9.24
C VAL A 230 3.23 5.21 9.89
N ILE A 231 4.36 5.76 9.41
CA ILE A 231 5.68 5.51 10.02
C ILE A 231 5.78 6.11 11.41
N GLY A 232 5.06 7.21 11.68
CA GLY A 232 4.97 7.81 13.02
C GLY A 232 4.32 6.92 14.09
N ALA A 233 3.83 5.73 13.73
CA ALA A 233 3.31 4.71 14.64
C ALA A 233 4.20 3.44 14.71
N PHE A 234 5.33 3.39 14.00
CA PHE A 234 6.21 2.21 13.92
C PHE A 234 7.65 2.51 14.37
N ASN A 235 8.40 1.47 14.70
CA ASN A 235 9.84 1.52 14.87
C ASN A 235 10.51 1.68 13.50
N PRO A 236 11.28 2.76 13.24
CA PRO A 236 11.90 2.99 11.93
C PRO A 236 12.79 1.84 11.44
N SER A 237 13.39 1.07 12.37
CA SER A 237 14.23 -0.10 12.05
C SER A 237 13.45 -1.25 11.41
N GLY A 238 12.13 -1.34 11.66
CA GLY A 238 11.23 -2.32 11.06
C GLY A 238 10.50 -1.82 9.81
N CYS A 239 10.84 -0.63 9.27
CA CYS A 239 10.11 0.00 8.16
C CYS A 239 11.01 0.31 6.95
N ARG A 240 10.62 -0.15 5.76
CA ARG A 240 11.38 0.07 4.51
C ARG A 240 10.59 0.91 3.50
N VAL A 241 10.96 2.17 3.34
CA VAL A 241 10.27 3.10 2.42
C VAL A 241 10.96 3.17 1.06
N ARG A 242 10.20 3.05 -0.03
CA ARG A 242 10.66 3.40 -1.39
C ARG A 242 9.65 4.33 -2.05
N ALA A 243 10.08 5.56 -2.33
CA ALA A 243 9.36 6.46 -3.22
C ALA A 243 9.85 6.27 -4.65
N PHE A 244 9.00 5.79 -5.55
CA PHE A 244 9.36 5.61 -6.95
C PHE A 244 9.18 6.90 -7.74
N LYS A 245 10.21 7.23 -8.54
CA LYS A 245 10.23 8.32 -9.51
C LYS A 245 10.27 7.74 -10.94
N ALA A 246 10.41 8.60 -11.95
CA ALA A 246 10.77 8.19 -13.30
C ALA A 246 11.98 7.21 -13.28
N PRO A 247 11.98 6.13 -14.08
CA PRO A 247 13.11 5.19 -14.12
C PRO A 247 14.43 5.83 -14.56
N THR A 248 15.54 5.44 -13.91
CA THR A 248 16.91 5.75 -14.41
C THR A 248 17.20 4.99 -15.70
N THR A 249 18.30 5.30 -16.40
CA THR A 249 18.72 4.56 -17.61
C THR A 249 18.92 3.07 -17.32
N GLU A 250 19.66 2.74 -16.25
CA GLU A 250 19.83 1.37 -15.73
C GLU A 250 18.49 0.69 -15.42
N GLU A 251 17.56 1.41 -14.76
CA GLU A 251 16.22 0.88 -14.47
C GLU A 251 15.35 0.66 -15.74
N GLN A 252 15.71 1.25 -16.88
CA GLN A 252 15.05 1.05 -18.20
C GLN A 252 15.68 -0.08 -19.03
N GLU A 253 16.97 -0.39 -18.81
CA GLU A 253 17.67 -1.53 -19.43
C GLU A 253 17.20 -2.88 -18.85
N HIS A 254 16.53 -2.86 -17.69
CA HIS A 254 15.96 -4.02 -17.03
C HIS A 254 14.42 -4.13 -17.20
N PRO A 255 13.83 -5.35 -17.08
CA PRO A 255 12.38 -5.50 -17.01
C PRO A 255 11.79 -4.71 -15.84
N PHE A 256 10.68 -3.99 -16.05
CA PHE A 256 10.15 -2.98 -15.11
C PHE A 256 9.97 -3.43 -13.63
N LEU A 257 9.72 -4.72 -13.39
CA LEU A 257 9.60 -5.28 -12.04
C LEU A 257 10.95 -5.44 -11.30
N TRP A 258 12.09 -5.36 -11.99
CA TRP A 258 13.43 -5.51 -11.41
C TRP A 258 13.67 -4.48 -10.30
N ARG A 259 13.54 -3.19 -10.60
CA ARG A 259 13.74 -2.10 -9.63
C ARG A 259 12.80 -2.17 -8.42
N VAL A 260 11.62 -2.78 -8.63
CA VAL A 260 10.59 -2.98 -7.62
C VAL A 260 10.93 -4.17 -6.73
N THR A 261 11.49 -5.23 -7.31
CA THR A 261 11.99 -6.41 -6.59
C THR A 261 13.14 -6.03 -5.65
N GLN A 262 14.09 -5.19 -6.08
CA GLN A 262 15.17 -4.69 -5.20
C GLN A 262 14.67 -3.85 -4.00
N ALA A 263 13.47 -3.28 -4.11
CA ALA A 263 12.87 -2.42 -3.10
C ALA A 263 12.01 -3.16 -2.05
N LEU A 264 11.72 -4.45 -2.25
CA LEU A 264 10.84 -5.23 -1.38
C LEU A 264 11.28 -5.24 0.10
N PRO A 265 10.35 -5.36 1.06
CA PRO A 265 10.69 -5.59 2.46
C PRO A 265 11.38 -6.94 2.67
N ARG A 266 12.25 -7.00 3.68
CA ARG A 266 12.84 -8.23 4.25
C ARG A 266 11.88 -8.88 5.25
N PRO A 267 12.08 -10.16 5.61
CA PRO A 267 11.37 -10.80 6.72
C PRO A 267 11.30 -9.90 7.97
N GLY A 268 10.11 -9.79 8.56
CA GLY A 268 9.85 -8.92 9.72
C GLY A 268 9.66 -7.43 9.43
N GLU A 269 9.94 -6.94 8.22
CA GLU A 269 9.76 -5.53 7.85
C GLU A 269 8.32 -5.20 7.38
N ILE A 270 7.92 -3.94 7.56
CA ILE A 270 6.82 -3.30 6.86
C ILE A 270 7.39 -2.45 5.72
N GLY A 271 7.19 -2.90 4.49
CA GLY A 271 7.53 -2.17 3.27
C GLY A 271 6.45 -1.13 2.92
N ILE A 272 6.86 0.07 2.52
CA ILE A 272 5.95 1.15 2.11
C ILE A 272 6.42 1.73 0.76
N PHE A 273 5.60 1.53 -0.27
CA PHE A 273 5.83 2.01 -1.63
C PHE A 273 4.97 3.27 -1.90
N ASP A 274 5.61 4.43 -2.09
CA ASP A 274 4.96 5.65 -2.62
C ASP A 274 5.18 5.69 -4.14
N ARG A 275 4.09 5.46 -4.91
CA ARG A 275 4.15 4.90 -6.28
C ARG A 275 4.77 3.50 -6.29
N SER A 276 4.70 2.79 -7.42
CA SER A 276 5.00 1.34 -7.48
C SER A 276 5.14 0.81 -8.92
N HIS A 277 5.24 -0.51 -9.09
CA HIS A 277 5.11 -1.20 -10.40
C HIS A 277 3.83 -0.86 -11.18
N TYR A 278 2.82 -0.26 -10.54
CA TYR A 278 1.63 0.22 -11.24
C TYR A 278 1.89 1.45 -12.13
N GLU A 279 2.97 2.22 -11.94
CA GLU A 279 3.32 3.32 -12.87
C GLU A 279 3.43 2.83 -14.33
N ASP A 280 3.98 1.62 -14.50
CA ASP A 280 4.14 0.93 -15.77
C ASP A 280 2.81 0.46 -16.43
N VAL A 281 1.68 0.68 -15.79
CA VAL A 281 0.32 0.58 -16.38
C VAL A 281 -0.56 1.83 -16.16
N LEU A 282 -0.03 2.86 -15.50
CA LEU A 282 -0.71 4.13 -15.21
C LEU A 282 -0.16 5.26 -16.11
N ILE A 283 0.92 5.94 -15.73
CA ILE A 283 1.54 6.97 -16.58
C ILE A 283 2.00 6.39 -17.94
N ALA A 284 2.48 5.14 -17.96
CA ALA A 284 2.81 4.45 -19.20
C ALA A 284 1.59 4.18 -20.12
N ARG A 285 0.37 4.19 -19.56
CA ARG A 285 -0.89 4.14 -20.31
C ARG A 285 -1.37 5.53 -20.75
N VAL A 286 -1.20 6.55 -19.92
CA VAL A 286 -1.71 7.91 -20.20
C VAL A 286 -0.80 8.67 -21.17
N ARG A 287 0.52 8.62 -20.97
CA ARG A 287 1.53 9.27 -21.83
C ARG A 287 2.04 8.35 -22.96
N GLU A 288 1.34 7.24 -23.23
CA GLU A 288 1.63 6.23 -24.27
C GLU A 288 3.08 5.70 -24.33
N LEU A 289 3.79 5.68 -23.19
CA LEU A 289 5.21 5.31 -23.10
C LEU A 289 5.53 3.87 -23.56
N VAL A 290 4.51 3.01 -23.66
CA VAL A 290 4.61 1.68 -24.30
C VAL A 290 3.37 1.40 -25.17
N PRO A 291 3.48 0.63 -26.26
CA PRO A 291 2.34 0.24 -27.08
C PRO A 291 1.23 -0.43 -26.26
N ARG A 292 -0.04 -0.18 -26.61
CA ARG A 292 -1.21 -0.68 -25.87
C ARG A 292 -1.23 -2.22 -25.70
N SER A 293 -0.62 -2.96 -26.62
CA SER A 293 -0.43 -4.42 -26.57
C SER A 293 0.54 -4.91 -25.48
N VAL A 294 1.48 -4.05 -25.02
CA VAL A 294 2.40 -4.33 -23.91
C VAL A 294 1.66 -4.21 -22.57
N LEU A 295 0.81 -3.19 -22.40
CA LEU A 295 0.04 -2.95 -21.17
C LEU A 295 -0.78 -4.18 -20.75
N GLY A 296 -1.44 -4.83 -21.72
CA GLY A 296 -2.21 -6.06 -21.49
C GLY A 296 -1.38 -7.18 -20.85
N ARG A 297 -0.10 -7.33 -21.26
CA ARG A 297 0.83 -8.30 -20.68
C ARG A 297 1.34 -7.85 -19.30
N ARG A 298 1.57 -6.54 -19.12
CA ARG A 298 2.02 -5.97 -17.83
C ARG A 298 1.06 -6.25 -16.69
N TYR A 299 -0.26 -6.09 -16.87
CA TYR A 299 -1.24 -6.47 -15.83
C TYR A 299 -1.11 -7.95 -15.42
N ALA A 300 -0.94 -8.86 -16.38
CA ALA A 300 -0.75 -10.29 -16.09
C ALA A 300 0.62 -10.61 -15.44
N GLN A 301 1.66 -9.82 -15.73
CA GLN A 301 2.96 -9.92 -15.04
C GLN A 301 2.85 -9.41 -13.59
N ILE A 302 2.12 -8.32 -13.35
CA ILE A 302 1.86 -7.77 -12.02
C ILE A 302 1.12 -8.80 -11.15
N ASN A 303 0.03 -9.41 -11.66
CA ASN A 303 -0.72 -10.40 -10.90
C ASN A 303 0.13 -11.63 -10.52
N ARG A 304 0.99 -12.13 -11.43
CA ARG A 304 1.89 -13.25 -11.11
C ARG A 304 2.99 -12.87 -10.13
N PHE A 305 3.52 -11.65 -10.23
CA PHE A 305 4.49 -11.12 -9.27
C PHE A 305 3.88 -11.00 -7.87
N GLU A 306 2.71 -10.39 -7.75
CA GLU A 306 2.03 -10.23 -6.46
C GLU A 306 1.55 -11.54 -5.86
N GLN A 307 1.12 -12.52 -6.68
CA GLN A 307 0.86 -13.89 -6.21
C GLN A 307 2.13 -14.53 -5.63
N ALA A 308 3.24 -14.51 -6.37
CA ALA A 308 4.51 -15.07 -5.89
C ALA A 308 5.07 -14.36 -4.64
N LEU A 309 4.72 -13.09 -4.41
CA LEU A 309 5.01 -12.40 -3.14
C LEU A 309 4.13 -12.94 -1.99
N ALA A 310 2.84 -13.13 -2.21
CA ALA A 310 1.94 -13.72 -1.22
C ALA A 310 2.35 -15.17 -0.87
N ASP A 311 2.74 -15.95 -1.87
CA ASP A 311 3.24 -17.33 -1.72
C ASP A 311 4.55 -17.38 -0.90
N ASP A 312 5.37 -16.32 -0.92
CA ASP A 312 6.57 -16.13 -0.07
C ASP A 312 6.29 -15.40 1.26
N GLY A 313 5.02 -15.31 1.67
CA GLY A 313 4.60 -14.76 2.96
C GLY A 313 4.55 -13.22 3.04
N VAL A 314 4.45 -12.52 1.90
CA VAL A 314 4.23 -11.06 1.87
C VAL A 314 2.75 -10.74 1.87
N THR A 315 2.23 -10.13 2.94
CA THR A 315 0.87 -9.56 2.95
C THR A 315 0.86 -8.28 2.10
N VAL A 316 0.33 -8.34 0.88
CA VAL A 316 0.30 -7.21 -0.08
C VAL A 316 -0.97 -6.38 0.08
N VAL A 317 -0.83 -5.16 0.63
CA VAL A 317 -1.93 -4.23 0.94
C VAL A 317 -1.88 -3.05 -0.04
N LYS A 318 -2.75 -3.03 -1.06
CA LYS A 318 -2.72 -1.99 -2.11
C LYS A 318 -3.82 -0.95 -1.89
N VAL A 319 -3.47 0.32 -1.76
CA VAL A 319 -4.39 1.39 -1.44
C VAL A 319 -4.38 2.46 -2.52
N PHE A 320 -5.55 2.68 -3.14
CA PHE A 320 -5.79 3.80 -4.04
C PHE A 320 -6.41 4.97 -3.24
N LEU A 321 -5.67 6.07 -3.18
CA LEU A 321 -6.04 7.30 -2.49
C LEU A 321 -6.96 8.15 -3.38
N HIS A 322 -8.27 7.91 -3.29
CA HIS A 322 -9.25 8.55 -4.16
C HIS A 322 -9.57 9.98 -3.71
N ILE A 323 -9.06 10.97 -4.46
CA ILE A 323 -9.41 12.39 -4.29
C ILE A 323 -10.31 12.90 -5.43
N SER A 324 -11.08 13.94 -5.15
CA SER A 324 -11.88 14.68 -6.13
C SER A 324 -11.02 15.62 -6.98
N TYR A 325 -11.52 15.96 -8.17
CA TYR A 325 -10.86 16.91 -9.09
C TYR A 325 -10.73 18.31 -8.46
N GLU A 326 -11.70 18.76 -7.66
CA GLU A 326 -11.60 20.08 -6.99
C GLU A 326 -10.75 20.05 -5.71
N GLU A 327 -10.68 18.94 -4.97
CA GLU A 327 -9.70 18.82 -3.88
C GLU A 327 -8.27 18.80 -4.43
N GLN A 328 -8.02 18.16 -5.59
CA GLN A 328 -6.71 18.25 -6.25
C GLN A 328 -6.35 19.70 -6.56
N ARG A 329 -7.29 20.47 -7.14
CA ARG A 329 -7.12 21.91 -7.43
C ARG A 329 -6.77 22.69 -6.18
N LYS A 330 -7.55 22.49 -5.11
CA LYS A 330 -7.34 23.13 -3.80
C LYS A 330 -5.94 22.83 -3.26
N ARG A 331 -5.47 21.59 -3.36
CA ARG A 331 -4.15 21.17 -2.89
C ARG A 331 -2.98 21.64 -3.77
N LEU A 332 -3.22 21.94 -5.05
CA LEU A 332 -2.24 22.60 -5.92
C LEU A 332 -2.13 24.10 -5.60
N LEU A 333 -3.26 24.77 -5.35
CA LEU A 333 -3.27 26.15 -4.85
C LEU A 333 -2.60 26.26 -3.47
N GLU A 334 -2.95 25.38 -2.51
CA GLU A 334 -2.27 25.25 -1.20
C GLU A 334 -0.74 25.06 -1.30
N ARG A 335 -0.20 24.59 -2.44
CA ARG A 335 1.25 24.50 -2.69
C ARG A 335 1.85 25.78 -3.27
N LEU A 336 1.11 26.52 -4.10
CA LEU A 336 1.55 27.78 -4.71
C LEU A 336 1.49 28.93 -3.69
N ASP A 337 0.45 28.95 -2.87
CA ASP A 337 0.20 29.99 -1.85
C ASP A 337 1.16 29.88 -0.64
N ASN A 338 1.93 28.78 -0.53
CA ASN A 338 2.82 28.50 0.59
C ASN A 338 4.28 28.26 0.11
N PRO A 339 5.21 29.21 0.34
CA PRO A 339 6.62 29.10 -0.08
C PRO A 339 7.30 27.80 0.37
N ASP A 340 7.06 27.35 1.59
CA ASP A 340 7.62 26.11 2.15
C ASP A 340 7.03 24.83 1.50
N LYS A 341 6.19 24.97 0.47
CA LYS A 341 5.64 23.89 -0.37
C LYS A 341 5.95 24.08 -1.87
N HIS A 342 6.59 25.17 -2.30
CA HIS A 342 6.99 25.40 -3.70
C HIS A 342 7.81 24.24 -4.26
N TRP A 343 8.75 23.69 -3.48
CA TRP A 343 9.55 22.52 -3.86
C TRP A 343 8.74 21.21 -4.09
N LYS A 344 7.47 21.18 -3.66
CA LYS A 344 6.53 20.06 -3.87
C LYS A 344 5.60 20.27 -5.06
N PHE A 345 5.69 21.40 -5.76
CA PHE A 345 4.90 21.72 -6.94
C PHE A 345 5.74 21.51 -8.21
N SER A 346 5.11 20.99 -9.27
CA SER A 346 5.67 21.01 -10.61
C SER A 346 4.65 21.61 -11.58
N PRO A 347 5.04 22.41 -12.59
CA PRO A 347 4.14 22.79 -13.66
C PRO A 347 3.46 21.58 -14.34
N ALA A 348 4.15 20.43 -14.40
CA ALA A 348 3.58 19.18 -14.90
C ALA A 348 2.40 18.63 -14.07
N ASP A 349 2.24 19.05 -12.79
CA ASP A 349 1.04 18.75 -12.00
C ASP A 349 -0.23 19.32 -12.69
N ILE A 350 -0.10 20.38 -13.49
CA ILE A 350 -1.19 20.99 -14.28
C ILE A 350 -1.45 20.17 -15.56
N ASP A 351 -0.39 19.71 -16.24
CA ASP A 351 -0.52 18.90 -17.46
C ASP A 351 -1.16 17.53 -17.15
N ASP A 352 -0.72 16.87 -16.09
CA ASP A 352 -1.32 15.60 -15.63
C ASP A 352 -2.75 15.80 -15.08
N ARG A 353 -3.07 17.00 -14.57
CA ARG A 353 -4.45 17.39 -14.22
C ARG A 353 -5.35 17.53 -15.44
N ALA A 354 -4.84 18.03 -16.57
CA ALA A 354 -5.63 18.08 -17.81
C ALA A 354 -6.02 16.67 -18.30
N LEU A 355 -5.14 15.69 -18.08
CA LEU A 355 -5.33 14.27 -18.41
C LEU A 355 -6.09 13.47 -17.31
N TRP A 356 -6.80 14.15 -16.40
CA TRP A 356 -7.56 13.50 -15.32
C TRP A 356 -8.53 12.39 -15.79
N PRO A 357 -9.28 12.52 -16.93
CA PRO A 357 -10.14 11.44 -17.41
C PRO A 357 -9.35 10.17 -17.77
N ASP A 358 -8.19 10.32 -18.39
CA ASP A 358 -7.33 9.22 -18.83
C ASP A 358 -6.62 8.55 -17.64
N TYR A 359 -6.14 9.34 -16.68
CA TYR A 359 -5.62 8.79 -15.42
C TYR A 359 -6.69 8.04 -14.64
N ARG A 360 -7.91 8.58 -14.51
CA ARG A 360 -9.02 7.85 -13.85
C ARG A 360 -9.29 6.52 -14.57
N HIS A 361 -9.34 6.52 -15.90
CA HIS A 361 -9.54 5.31 -16.69
C HIS A 361 -8.37 4.31 -16.59
N ALA A 362 -7.13 4.79 -16.44
CA ALA A 362 -5.97 3.95 -16.18
C ALA A 362 -6.02 3.30 -14.79
N TYR A 363 -6.45 4.05 -13.76
CA TYR A 363 -6.70 3.51 -12.42
C TYR A 363 -7.86 2.50 -12.41
N GLU A 364 -8.99 2.81 -13.06
CA GLU A 364 -10.12 1.89 -13.21
C GLU A 364 -9.65 0.53 -13.76
N LEU A 365 -8.92 0.52 -14.87
CA LEU A 365 -8.36 -0.72 -15.44
C LEU A 365 -7.33 -1.43 -14.56
N ALA A 366 -6.53 -0.71 -13.76
CA ALA A 366 -5.57 -1.31 -12.84
C ALA A 366 -6.27 -1.96 -11.63
N LEU A 367 -7.32 -1.33 -11.11
CA LEU A 367 -8.17 -1.86 -10.05
C LEU A 367 -8.96 -3.08 -10.53
N GLU A 368 -9.61 -3.00 -11.71
CA GLU A 368 -10.34 -4.11 -12.34
C GLU A 368 -9.48 -5.35 -12.56
N ARG A 369 -8.26 -5.17 -13.09
CA ARG A 369 -7.41 -6.27 -13.57
C ARG A 369 -6.50 -6.86 -12.51
N CYS A 370 -6.25 -6.12 -11.43
CA CYS A 370 -5.25 -6.48 -10.42
C CYS A 370 -5.80 -6.45 -8.98
N SER A 371 -7.12 -6.40 -8.74
CA SER A 371 -7.68 -6.71 -7.42
C SER A 371 -7.93 -8.23 -7.32
N THR A 372 -7.11 -8.94 -6.55
CA THR A 372 -7.19 -10.40 -6.37
C THR A 372 -7.44 -10.76 -4.90
N GLU A 373 -7.58 -12.04 -4.56
CA GLU A 373 -7.60 -12.49 -3.15
C GLU A 373 -6.24 -12.36 -2.48
N ALA A 374 -5.17 -12.82 -3.15
CA ALA A 374 -3.80 -12.77 -2.61
C ALA A 374 -3.23 -11.34 -2.51
N ALA A 375 -3.69 -10.44 -3.38
CA ALA A 375 -3.32 -9.02 -3.36
C ALA A 375 -4.58 -8.17 -3.66
N PRO A 376 -5.38 -7.84 -2.64
CA PRO A 376 -6.56 -6.99 -2.80
C PRO A 376 -6.17 -5.52 -2.99
N TRP A 377 -7.01 -4.79 -3.73
CA TRP A 377 -7.01 -3.33 -3.72
C TRP A 377 -8.06 -2.77 -2.76
N TYR A 378 -7.76 -1.61 -2.17
CA TYR A 378 -8.68 -0.82 -1.34
C TYR A 378 -8.83 0.59 -1.93
N VAL A 379 -10.07 1.05 -2.08
CA VAL A 379 -10.41 2.42 -2.52
C VAL A 379 -10.68 3.26 -1.28
N VAL A 380 -9.74 4.13 -0.91
CA VAL A 380 -9.83 4.97 0.29
C VAL A 380 -10.23 6.40 -0.08
N PRO A 381 -11.40 6.90 0.36
CA PRO A 381 -11.76 8.32 0.30
C PRO A 381 -10.67 9.20 0.92
N ALA A 382 -10.05 10.06 0.11
CA ALA A 382 -8.81 10.75 0.46
C ALA A 382 -8.89 12.27 0.47
N ASP A 383 -10.07 12.87 0.20
CA ASP A 383 -10.26 14.32 0.36
C ASP A 383 -10.09 14.74 1.82
N ARG A 384 -10.66 13.96 2.74
CA ARG A 384 -10.47 14.15 4.19
C ARG A 384 -9.11 13.59 4.59
N LYS A 385 -8.09 14.45 4.62
CA LYS A 385 -6.70 14.13 5.00
C LYS A 385 -6.60 13.31 6.32
N TRP A 386 -7.50 13.55 7.27
CA TRP A 386 -7.61 12.82 8.54
C TRP A 386 -8.27 11.43 8.40
N TYR A 387 -9.33 11.31 7.58
CA TYR A 387 -10.04 10.05 7.39
C TYR A 387 -9.16 9.03 6.67
N ARG A 388 -8.50 9.46 5.59
CA ARG A 388 -7.49 8.69 4.87
C ARG A 388 -6.43 8.09 5.80
N ASN A 389 -5.92 8.90 6.72
CA ASN A 389 -4.89 8.51 7.67
C ASN A 389 -5.39 7.42 8.63
N TRP A 390 -6.57 7.63 9.25
CA TRP A 390 -7.22 6.64 10.11
C TRP A 390 -7.54 5.34 9.36
N ALA A 391 -8.12 5.44 8.15
CA ALA A 391 -8.55 4.29 7.37
C ALA A 391 -7.37 3.39 6.98
N ILE A 392 -6.22 3.99 6.65
CA ILE A 392 -5.02 3.22 6.28
C ILE A 392 -4.34 2.63 7.53
N ALA A 393 -4.35 3.34 8.67
CA ALA A 393 -3.93 2.76 9.94
C ALA A 393 -4.79 1.55 10.32
N GLN A 394 -6.11 1.61 10.15
CA GLN A 394 -7.00 0.47 10.41
C GLN A 394 -6.84 -0.67 9.40
N LEU A 395 -6.67 -0.40 8.09
CA LEU A 395 -6.39 -1.46 7.11
C LEU A 395 -5.09 -2.21 7.45
N LEU A 396 -4.02 -1.49 7.84
CA LEU A 396 -2.77 -2.11 8.30
C LEU A 396 -2.98 -2.91 9.60
N LEU A 397 -3.75 -2.35 10.54
CA LEU A 397 -4.01 -2.97 11.83
C LEU A 397 -4.80 -4.29 11.66
N GLU A 398 -5.89 -4.28 10.88
CA GLU A 398 -6.67 -5.48 10.58
C GLU A 398 -5.83 -6.55 9.86
N HIS A 399 -4.88 -6.18 8.99
CA HIS A 399 -3.96 -7.13 8.36
C HIS A 399 -2.87 -7.66 9.31
N LEU A 400 -2.36 -6.84 10.24
CA LEU A 400 -1.36 -7.26 11.22
C LEU A 400 -1.96 -8.09 12.36
N GLU A 401 -3.22 -7.85 12.72
CA GLU A 401 -3.96 -8.70 13.67
C GLU A 401 -4.24 -10.09 13.09
N ASP A 402 -4.63 -10.16 11.82
CA ASP A 402 -4.86 -11.40 11.05
C ASP A 402 -3.56 -12.20 10.83
N LEU A 403 -2.44 -11.50 10.64
CA LEU A 403 -1.10 -12.10 10.61
C LEU A 403 -0.67 -12.65 11.98
N ALA A 404 -1.28 -12.18 13.08
CA ALA A 404 -1.06 -12.61 14.46
C ALA A 404 0.43 -12.87 14.85
N PRO A 405 1.37 -11.94 14.58
CA PRO A 405 2.77 -12.12 14.93
C PRO A 405 2.96 -12.20 16.45
N ARG A 406 3.94 -13.00 16.86
CA ARG A 406 4.29 -13.25 18.27
C ARG A 406 5.78 -13.02 18.46
N TYR A 407 6.20 -12.70 19.68
CA TYR A 407 7.62 -12.83 20.02
C TYR A 407 8.01 -14.31 19.94
N PRO A 408 9.25 -14.64 19.53
CA PRO A 408 9.76 -15.99 19.61
C PRO A 408 9.94 -16.43 21.07
N GLU A 409 9.88 -17.74 21.31
CA GLU A 409 10.34 -18.33 22.56
C GLU A 409 11.87 -18.17 22.69
N ALA A 410 12.39 -18.19 23.91
CA ALA A 410 13.83 -18.12 24.15
C ALA A 410 14.54 -19.42 23.71
N ASP A 411 15.72 -19.28 23.08
CA ASP A 411 16.63 -20.37 22.74
C ASP A 411 17.66 -20.67 23.85
N PHE A 412 17.46 -20.09 25.03
CA PHE A 412 18.29 -20.23 26.23
C PHE A 412 17.42 -20.37 27.50
N ASP A 413 17.98 -20.96 28.56
CA ASP A 413 17.31 -21.00 29.86
C ASP A 413 17.33 -19.62 30.52
N VAL A 414 16.14 -19.02 30.65
CA VAL A 414 15.94 -17.66 31.16
C VAL A 414 16.35 -17.54 32.65
N GLU A 415 16.17 -18.59 33.44
CA GLU A 415 16.48 -18.57 34.87
C GLU A 415 17.94 -18.96 35.15
N GLU A 416 18.56 -19.83 34.35
CA GLU A 416 20.02 -19.99 34.38
C GLU A 416 20.71 -18.67 34.05
N CYS A 417 20.26 -17.99 32.98
CA CYS A 417 20.76 -16.66 32.62
C CYS A 417 20.51 -15.62 33.73
N ARG A 418 19.35 -15.64 34.41
CA ARG A 418 19.07 -14.75 35.54
C ARG A 418 20.01 -15.01 36.72
N ILE A 419 20.17 -16.26 37.13
CA ILE A 419 21.04 -16.67 38.24
C ILE A 419 22.48 -16.22 37.95
N ARG A 420 22.97 -16.48 36.73
CA ARG A 420 24.31 -16.06 36.29
C ARG A 420 24.49 -14.54 36.34
N LEU A 421 23.55 -13.77 35.81
CA LEU A 421 23.61 -12.30 35.80
C LEU A 421 23.51 -11.68 37.21
N LEU A 422 22.86 -12.36 38.16
CA LEU A 422 22.81 -11.94 39.57
C LEU A 422 24.03 -12.39 40.40
N SER A 423 24.92 -13.20 39.82
CA SER A 423 26.15 -13.70 40.45
C SER A 423 27.44 -12.99 40.01
N THR A 424 27.31 -11.98 39.14
CA THR A 424 28.39 -11.19 38.53
C THR A 424 28.24 -9.70 38.81
#